data_AF-A0A396FD76-F1
#
_entry.id   AF-A0A396FD76-F1
#
_cell.length_a   1.000
_cell.length_b   1.000
_cell.length_c   1.000
_cell.angle_alpha   90.00
_cell.angle_beta   90.00
_cell.angle_gamma   90.00
#
_symmetry.space_group_name_H-M   'P 1'
#
loop_
_entity.id
_entity.type
_entity.pdbx_description
1 polymer ?
#
loop_
_entity_poly.entity_id
_entity_poly.type
_entity_poly.pdbx_seq_one_letter_code
_entity_poly.pdbx_strand_id
1 'polypeptide(L)'
;MKDIIKLIKYTDISYMKRQIGCMIFLLLNTVLTLVYPSCISVIVDQGVAKGSIEDIIKYSILMFVLGILIMITNYVQQIKYAKLGREI
;
A
#
# COMPACT_ATOMS: atom_id res chain seq x y z
N MET A 1 -18.29 7.31 -37.32
CA MET A 1 -18.96 6.45 -36.31
C MET A 1 -18.07 5.30 -35.84
N LYS A 2 -17.40 4.54 -36.73
CA LYS A 2 -16.45 3.47 -36.36
C LYS A 2 -15.26 3.96 -35.53
N ASP A 3 -14.71 5.14 -35.79
CA ASP A 3 -13.58 5.70 -35.02
C ASP A 3 -13.94 6.08 -33.58
N ILE A 4 -15.16 6.57 -33.37
CA ILE A 4 -15.66 6.94 -32.04
C ILE A 4 -15.82 5.68 -31.17
N ILE A 5 -16.34 4.59 -31.75
CA ILE A 5 -16.48 3.30 -31.07
C ILE A 5 -15.09 2.70 -30.72
N LYS A 6 -14.11 2.89 -31.61
CA LYS A 6 -12.73 2.43 -31.38
C LYS A 6 -12.05 3.21 -30.26
N LEU A 7 -12.26 4.52 -30.20
CA LEU A 7 -11.79 5.40 -29.13
C LEU A 7 -12.40 5.02 -27.78
N ILE A 8 -13.72 4.80 -27.72
CA ILE A 8 -14.39 4.35 -26.48
C ILE A 8 -13.79 3.04 -26.00
N LYS A 9 -13.62 2.05 -26.89
CA LYS A 9 -13.03 0.76 -26.53
C LYS A 9 -11.58 0.88 -26.06
N TYR A 10 -10.80 1.79 -26.64
CA TYR A 10 -9.42 2.03 -26.26
C TYR A 10 -9.30 2.73 -24.89
N THR A 11 -10.17 3.71 -24.64
CA THR A 11 -10.28 4.38 -23.34
C THR A 11 -10.67 3.39 -22.23
N ASP A 12 -11.61 2.49 -22.49
CA ASP A 12 -12.07 1.47 -21.54
C ASP A 12 -10.97 0.44 -21.20
N ILE A 13 -10.20 -0.01 -22.20
CA ILE A 13 -9.05 -0.91 -22.01
C ILE A 13 -7.91 -0.23 -21.22
N SER A 14 -7.66 1.05 -21.50
CA SER A 14 -6.67 1.85 -20.77
C SER A 14 -7.07 2.04 -19.31
N TYR A 15 -8.36 2.31 -19.07
CA TYR A 15 -8.96 2.43 -17.74
C TYR A 15 -8.82 1.13 -16.94
N MET A 16 -9.20 -0.02 -17.51
CA MET A 16 -9.07 -1.33 -16.87
C MET A 16 -7.63 -1.65 -16.46
N LYS A 17 -6.64 -1.35 -17.31
CA LYS A 17 -5.22 -1.51 -16.97
C LYS A 17 -4.79 -0.65 -15.78
N ARG A 18 -5.23 0.60 -15.72
CA ARG A 18 -4.94 1.50 -14.60
C ARG A 18 -5.64 1.07 -13.31
N GLN A 19 -6.87 0.57 -13.41
CA GLN A 19 -7.62 0.05 -12.28
C GLN A 19 -6.95 -1.19 -11.65
N ILE A 20 -6.47 -2.13 -12.47
CA ILE A 20 -5.68 -3.28 -12.02
C ILE A 20 -4.39 -2.81 -11.32
N GLY A 21 -3.70 -1.82 -11.89
CA GLY A 21 -2.51 -1.22 -11.26
C GLY A 21 -2.80 -0.56 -9.91
N CYS A 22 -3.99 0.03 -9.73
CA CYS A 22 -4.42 0.60 -8.45
C CYS A 22 -4.76 -0.50 -7.42
N MET A 23 -5.45 -1.58 -7.85
CA MET A 23 -5.77 -2.71 -6.97
C MET A 23 -4.52 -3.39 -6.41
N ILE A 24 -3.45 -3.54 -7.20
CA ILE A 24 -2.20 -4.13 -6.71
C ILE A 24 -1.60 -3.28 -5.59
N PHE A 25 -1.59 -1.95 -5.75
CA PHE A 25 -1.10 -1.03 -4.72
C PHE A 25 -1.98 -1.03 -3.46
N LEU A 26 -3.31 -1.14 -3.64
CA LEU A 26 -4.25 -1.32 -2.54
C LEU A 26 -3.95 -2.61 -1.75
N LEU A 27 -3.84 -3.75 -2.44
CA LEU A 27 -3.55 -5.04 -1.81
C LEU A 27 -2.23 -5.01 -1.03
N LEU A 28 -1.17 -4.44 -1.64
CA LEU A 28 0.11 -4.28 -0.96
C LEU A 28 -0.04 -3.47 0.32
N ASN A 29 -0.70 -2.32 0.25
CA ASN A 29 -0.91 -1.45 1.39
C ASN A 29 -1.76 -2.11 2.49
N THR A 30 -2.79 -2.88 2.12
CA THR A 30 -3.60 -3.67 3.06
C THR A 30 -2.76 -4.70 3.79
N VAL A 31 -1.90 -5.44 3.07
CA VAL A 31 -0.99 -6.42 3.69
C VAL A 31 -0.04 -5.75 4.66
N LEU A 32 0.60 -4.63 4.28
CA LEU A 32 1.50 -3.91 5.19
C LEU A 32 0.76 -3.42 6.45
N THR A 33 -0.46 -2.90 6.29
CA THR A 33 -1.28 -2.41 7.41
C THR A 33 -1.69 -3.53 8.36
N LEU A 34 -1.95 -4.73 7.82
CA LEU A 34 -2.24 -5.93 8.60
C LEU A 34 -1.02 -6.46 9.37
N VAL A 35 0.18 -6.36 8.78
CA VAL A 35 1.43 -6.83 9.40
C VAL A 35 1.94 -5.83 10.45
N TYR A 36 1.61 -4.55 10.32
CA TYR A 36 2.03 -3.49 11.24
C TYR A 36 1.76 -3.77 12.73
N PRO A 37 0.55 -4.15 13.17
CA PRO A 37 0.30 -4.48 14.57
C PRO A 37 1.07 -5.73 15.03
N SER A 38 1.37 -6.67 14.12
CA SER A 38 2.17 -7.86 14.45
C SER A 38 3.61 -7.52 14.81
N CYS A 39 4.17 -6.42 14.28
CA CYS A 39 5.49 -5.93 14.70
C CYS A 39 5.50 -5.54 16.18
N ILE A 40 4.39 -5.01 16.73
CA ILE A 40 4.27 -4.69 18.15
C ILE A 40 4.36 -5.96 19.00
N SER A 41 3.67 -7.03 18.58
CA SER A 41 3.77 -8.33 19.26
C SER A 41 5.21 -8.85 19.31
N VAL A 42 5.96 -8.72 18.21
CA VAL A 42 7.38 -9.13 18.18
C VAL A 42 8.24 -8.29 19.12
N ILE A 43 8.00 -6.98 19.24
CA ILE A 43 8.70 -6.11 20.19
C ILE A 43 8.44 -6.58 21.64
N VAL A 44 7.20 -6.94 21.96
CA VAL A 44 6.83 -7.42 23.29
C VAL A 44 7.47 -8.78 23.58
N ASP A 45 7.34 -9.74 22.68
CA ASP A 45 7.80 -11.12 22.91
C ASP A 45 9.32 -11.25 22.86
N GLN A 46 9.98 -10.59 21.90
CA GLN A 46 11.43 -10.71 21.75
C GLN A 46 12.20 -9.65 22.51
N GLY A 47 11.63 -8.46 22.68
CA GLY A 47 12.28 -7.38 23.40
C GLY A 47 11.96 -7.43 24.89
N VAL A 48 10.68 -7.24 25.25
CA VAL A 48 10.26 -7.09 26.65
C VAL A 48 10.39 -8.39 27.43
N ALA A 49 9.87 -9.51 26.90
CA ALA A 49 9.88 -10.78 27.62
C ALA A 49 11.29 -11.38 27.79
N LYS A 50 12.23 -11.07 26.88
CA LYS A 50 13.64 -11.49 27.00
C LYS A 50 14.53 -10.47 27.71
N GLY A 51 14.05 -9.25 27.96
CA GLY A 51 14.83 -8.18 28.57
C GLY A 51 15.92 -7.57 27.66
N SER A 52 15.88 -7.83 26.35
CA SER A 52 16.90 -7.37 25.39
C SER A 52 16.54 -5.98 24.87
N ILE A 53 17.22 -4.94 25.38
CA ILE A 53 17.05 -3.55 24.92
C ILE A 53 17.45 -3.37 23.44
N GLU A 54 18.47 -4.11 22.98
CA GLU A 54 18.92 -4.06 21.59
C GLU A 54 17.83 -4.52 20.60
N ASP A 55 17.13 -5.61 20.92
CA ASP A 55 16.02 -6.12 20.12
C ASP A 55 14.84 -5.15 20.11
N ILE A 56 14.52 -4.53 21.25
CA ILE A 56 13.47 -3.50 21.34
C ILE A 56 13.77 -2.35 20.38
N ILE A 57 14.99 -1.82 20.41
CA ILE A 57 15.40 -0.70 19.55
C ILE A 57 15.34 -1.11 18.07
N LYS A 58 15.88 -2.27 17.74
CA LYS A 58 15.91 -2.79 16.37
C LYS A 58 14.50 -2.96 15.78
N TYR A 59 13.60 -3.60 16.52
CA TYR A 59 12.23 -3.80 16.06
C TYR A 59 11.40 -2.51 16.07
N SER A 60 11.67 -1.57 16.98
CA SER A 60 11.04 -0.24 16.98
C SER A 60 11.44 0.58 15.76
N ILE A 61 12.72 0.57 15.38
CA ILE A 61 13.19 1.22 14.13
C ILE A 61 12.53 0.55 12.92
N LEU A 62 12.44 -0.78 12.90
CA LEU A 62 11.78 -1.51 11.82
C LEU A 62 10.30 -1.13 11.69
N MET A 63 9.59 -1.03 12.81
CA MET A 63 8.19 -0.58 12.86
C MET A 63 8.04 0.87 12.36
N PHE A 64 8.98 1.75 12.71
CA PHE A 64 8.99 3.13 12.22
C PHE A 64 9.16 3.22 10.69
N VAL A 65 10.11 2.46 10.14
CA VAL A 65 10.32 2.36 8.69
C VAL A 65 9.10 1.78 7.99
N LEU A 66 8.48 0.74 8.56
CA LEU A 66 7.25 0.16 8.04
C LEU A 66 6.10 1.17 8.01
N GLY A 67 5.97 1.99 9.06
CA GLY A 67 4.97 3.05 9.15
C GLY A 67 5.13 4.12 8.07
N ILE A 68 6.36 4.57 7.83
CA ILE A 68 6.67 5.51 6.73
C ILE A 68 6.30 4.89 5.39
N LEU A 69 6.64 3.62 5.17
CA LEU A 69 6.35 2.90 3.93
C LEU A 69 4.83 2.78 3.69
N ILE A 70 4.05 2.47 4.73
CA ILE A 70 2.58 2.46 4.68
C ILE A 70 2.04 3.84 4.32
N MET A 71 2.56 4.91 4.94
CA MET A 71 2.12 6.28 4.66
C MET A 71 2.35 6.67 3.20
N ILE A 72 3.55 6.40 2.66
CA ILE A 72 3.89 6.68 1.27
C ILE A 72 3.01 5.86 0.33
N THR A 73 2.83 4.57 0.61
CA THR A 73 2.05 3.67 -0.25
C THR A 73 0.58 4.09 -0.28
N ASN A 74 0.00 4.42 0.88
CA ASN A 74 -1.34 5.01 0.98
C ASN A 74 -1.47 6.29 0.16
N TYR A 75 -0.49 7.20 0.27
CA TYR A 75 -0.53 8.47 -0.45
C TYR A 75 -0.49 8.28 -1.97
N VAL A 76 0.44 7.44 -2.46
CA VAL A 76 0.53 7.08 -3.89
C VAL A 76 -0.77 6.42 -4.36
N GLN A 77 -1.35 5.55 -3.55
CA GLN A 77 -2.62 4.90 -3.85
C GLN A 77 -3.73 5.95 -4.00
N GLN A 78 -3.90 6.87 -3.06
CA GLN A 78 -4.90 7.94 -3.13
C GLN A 78 -4.73 8.81 -4.40
N ILE A 79 -3.51 9.19 -4.76
CA ILE A 79 -3.25 9.95 -5.99
C ILE A 79 -3.68 9.16 -7.23
N LYS A 80 -3.37 7.86 -7.28
CA LYS A 80 -3.73 7.01 -8.42
C LYS A 80 -5.25 6.86 -8.55
N TYR A 81 -5.97 6.65 -7.45
CA TYR A 81 -7.43 6.60 -7.45
C TYR A 81 -8.05 7.97 -7.81
N ALA A 82 -7.50 9.08 -7.32
CA ALA A 82 -7.96 10.42 -7.66
C ALA A 82 -7.73 10.77 -9.14
N LYS A 83 -6.66 10.26 -9.76
CA LYS A 83 -6.45 10.37 -11.21
C LYS A 83 -7.43 9.48 -11.98
N LEU A 84 -7.65 8.25 -11.53
CA LEU A 84 -8.62 7.33 -12.14
C LEU A 84 -10.03 7.91 -12.12
N GLY A 85 -10.47 8.47 -10.99
CA GLY A 85 -11.81 9.07 -10.83
C GLY A 85 -12.04 10.35 -11.63
N ARG A 86 -10.98 11.05 -12.04
CA ARG A 86 -11.07 12.24 -12.92
C ARG A 86 -11.13 11.88 -14.42
N GLU A 87 -10.82 10.64 -14.78
CA GLU A 87 -10.86 10.15 -16.16
C GLU A 87 -12.17 9.41 -16.50
N ILE A 88 -13.06 9.24 -15.51
CA ILE A 88 -14.44 8.74 -15.65
C ILE A 88 -15.36 9.93 -15.92
#